data_AF-A0A7S3BSW0-F1
#
_entry.id   AF-A0A7S3BSW0-F1
#
_cell.length_a   1.000
_cell.length_b   1.000
_cell.length_c   1.000
_cell.angle_alpha   90.00
_cell.angle_beta   90.00
_cell.angle_gamma   90.00
#
_symmetry.space_group_name_H-M   'P 1'
#
loop_
_entity.id
_entity.type
_entity.pdbx_description
1 polymer ?
#
loop_
_entity_poly.entity_id
_entity_poly.type
_entity_poly.pdbx_seq_one_letter_code
_entity_poly.pdbx_strand_id
1 'polypeptide(L)'
;SARQKAALPPSKKAIKEAFRSLDRNANGVVDKRELILAIRRDPALAKLLGLPPRVRMDDGTREVFEATFQAADTDNSKSLDLAEFERFFAERQWRVGGLNG
;
A
#
# COMPACT_ATOMS: atom_id res chain seq x y z
N SER A 1 -5.89 -10.70 29.53
CA SER A 1 -5.91 -11.35 28.21
C SER A 1 -6.19 -10.34 27.12
N ALA A 2 -5.15 -9.98 26.36
CA ALA A 2 -5.15 -8.93 25.36
C ALA A 2 -5.80 -9.42 24.06
N ARG A 3 -7.11 -9.22 23.93
CA ARG A 3 -7.84 -9.48 22.69
C ARG A 3 -7.32 -8.52 21.62
N GLN A 4 -6.86 -9.09 20.51
CA GLN A 4 -6.19 -8.43 19.39
C GLN A 4 -6.85 -7.09 19.02
N LYS A 5 -6.05 -6.01 19.10
CA LYS A 5 -6.42 -4.67 18.63
C LYS A 5 -6.55 -4.77 17.11
N ALA A 6 -7.76 -4.96 16.60
CA ALA A 6 -8.07 -4.66 15.21
C ALA A 6 -7.54 -3.23 14.96
N ALA A 7 -6.51 -3.11 14.12
CA ALA A 7 -6.00 -1.80 13.75
C ALA A 7 -7.14 -1.09 13.04
N LEU A 8 -7.70 -0.07 13.70
CA LEU A 8 -8.64 0.84 13.07
C LEU A 8 -8.06 1.29 11.73
N PRO A 9 -8.90 1.54 10.71
CA PRO A 9 -8.42 2.15 9.48
C PRO A 9 -7.50 3.30 9.77
N PRO A 10 -6.30 3.34 9.16
CA PRO A 10 -5.52 4.57 9.20
C PRO A 10 -6.46 5.67 8.75
N SER A 11 -6.63 6.70 9.59
CA SER A 11 -7.50 7.82 9.26
C SER A 11 -7.05 8.43 7.93
N LYS A 12 -7.95 9.09 7.18
CA LYS A 12 -7.59 9.79 5.93
C LYS A 12 -6.31 10.63 6.06
N LYS A 13 -6.11 11.25 7.23
CA LYS A 13 -4.90 12.00 7.56
C LYS A 13 -3.63 11.12 7.58
N ALA A 14 -3.66 9.97 8.24
CA ALA A 14 -2.54 9.03 8.27
C ALA A 14 -2.24 8.45 6.88
N ILE A 15 -3.27 8.16 6.08
CA ILE A 15 -3.12 7.71 4.69
C ILE A 15 -2.43 8.81 3.87
N LYS A 16 -2.86 10.07 4.01
CA LYS A 16 -2.26 11.21 3.31
C LYS A 16 -0.82 11.49 3.73
N GLU A 17 -0.49 11.31 5.02
CA GLU A 17 0.88 11.42 5.52
C GLU A 17 1.78 10.30 4.99
N ALA A 18 1.27 9.07 4.90
CA ALA A 18 1.96 7.96 4.27
C ALA A 18 2.18 8.22 2.77
N PHE A 19 1.14 8.66 2.06
CA PHE A 19 1.21 9.02 0.65
C PHE A 19 2.30 10.08 0.40
N ARG A 20 2.34 11.14 1.21
CA ARG A 20 3.37 12.17 1.12
C ARG A 20 4.79 11.67 1.41
N SER A 21 4.94 10.60 2.18
CA SER A 21 6.26 9.97 2.37
C SER A 21 6.66 9.10 1.18
N LEU A 22 5.70 8.63 0.39
CA LEU A 22 5.91 7.84 -0.82
C LEU A 22 6.18 8.74 -2.05
N ASP A 23 5.36 9.77 -2.24
CA ASP A 23 5.44 10.77 -3.32
C ASP A 23 6.64 11.70 -3.08
N ARG A 24 7.80 11.29 -3.60
CA ARG A 24 9.09 11.88 -3.26
C ARG A 24 9.38 13.10 -4.11
N ASN A 25 8.88 13.10 -5.34
CA ASN A 25 8.98 14.23 -6.27
C ASN A 25 7.83 15.25 -6.09
N ALA A 26 6.86 14.96 -5.22
CA ALA A 26 5.68 15.79 -4.94
C ALA A 26 4.85 16.09 -6.20
N ASN A 27 4.77 15.13 -7.12
CA ASN A 27 3.99 15.24 -8.36
C ASN A 27 2.50 14.88 -8.16
N GLY A 28 2.11 14.46 -6.95
CA GLY A 28 0.74 14.09 -6.61
C GLY A 28 0.37 12.64 -6.95
N VAL A 29 1.32 11.84 -7.42
CA VAL A 29 1.17 10.40 -7.70
C VAL A 29 2.35 9.63 -7.12
N VAL A 30 2.21 8.30 -6.98
CA VAL A 30 3.30 7.42 -6.56
C VAL A 30 3.56 6.40 -7.65
N ASP A 31 4.71 6.52 -8.30
CA ASP A 31 5.16 5.56 -9.30
C ASP A 31 5.75 4.29 -8.66
N LYS A 32 5.83 3.20 -9.44
CA LYS A 32 6.47 1.93 -9.01
C LYS A 32 7.86 2.14 -8.41
N ARG A 33 8.66 3.03 -8.99
CA ARG A 33 10.03 3.33 -8.53
C ARG A 33 10.03 3.97 -7.15
N GLU A 34 9.15 4.94 -6.93
CA GLU A 34 9.03 5.65 -5.66
C GLU A 34 8.55 4.71 -4.57
N LEU A 35 7.57 3.85 -4.87
CA LEU A 35 7.10 2.83 -3.94
C LEU A 35 8.23 1.87 -3.54
N ILE A 36 9.00 1.35 -4.50
CA ILE A 36 10.14 0.44 -4.23
C ILE A 36 11.22 1.14 -3.41
N LEU A 37 11.53 2.40 -3.70
CA LEU A 37 12.51 3.16 -2.90
C LEU A 37 11.99 3.39 -1.47
N ALA A 38 10.72 3.74 -1.33
CA ALA A 38 10.13 4.04 -0.03
C ALA A 38 10.05 2.79 0.85
N ILE A 39 9.61 1.64 0.34
CA ILE A 39 9.61 0.38 1.12
C ILE A 39 11.02 -0.10 1.48
N ARG A 40 12.02 0.21 0.64
CA ARG A 40 13.44 -0.08 0.97
C ARG A 40 13.97 0.81 2.09
N ARG A 41 13.50 2.06 2.16
CA ARG A 41 13.90 3.03 3.17
C ARG A 41 13.14 2.82 4.47
N ASP A 42 11.87 2.48 4.39
CA ASP A 42 10.99 2.25 5.53
C ASP A 42 10.21 0.93 5.36
N PRO A 43 10.69 -0.17 5.97
CA PRO A 43 10.01 -1.46 5.88
C PRO A 43 8.67 -1.48 6.62
N ALA A 44 8.35 -0.49 7.46
CA ALA A 44 7.04 -0.38 8.08
C ALA A 44 5.97 0.05 7.07
N LEU A 45 6.31 0.89 6.07
CA LEU A 45 5.45 1.17 4.92
C LEU A 45 5.12 -0.10 4.13
N ALA A 46 6.09 -1.00 3.93
CA ALA A 46 5.85 -2.27 3.27
C ALA A 46 4.79 -3.10 4.02
N LYS A 47 4.93 -3.19 5.35
CA LYS A 47 3.98 -3.90 6.21
C LYS A 47 2.59 -3.26 6.19
N LEU A 48 2.53 -1.92 6.21
CA LEU A 48 1.27 -1.16 6.13
C LEU A 48 0.55 -1.42 4.81
N LEU A 49 1.30 -1.51 3.71
CA LEU A 49 0.78 -1.77 2.37
C LEU A 49 0.55 -3.25 2.09
N GLY A 50 0.94 -4.16 2.98
CA GLY A 50 0.91 -5.60 2.72
C GLY A 50 1.85 -6.03 1.59
N LEU A 51 2.94 -5.29 1.40
CA LEU A 51 3.98 -5.55 0.41
C LEU A 51 5.19 -6.23 1.07
N PRO A 52 5.94 -7.04 0.31
CA PRO A 52 7.20 -7.58 0.79
C PRO A 52 8.20 -6.43 1.08
N PRO A 53 8.98 -6.50 2.18
CA PRO A 53 9.94 -5.45 2.56
C PRO A 53 11.10 -5.32 1.58
N ARG A 54 11.32 -6.34 0.73
CA ARG A 54 12.31 -6.31 -0.34
C ARG A 54 11.71 -6.90 -1.60
N VAL A 55 11.74 -6.12 -2.67
CA VAL A 55 11.41 -6.58 -4.01
C VAL A 55 12.70 -7.04 -4.70
N ARG A 56 12.78 -8.34 -4.98
CA ARG A 56 13.85 -9.03 -5.69
C ARG A 56 13.26 -9.76 -6.89
N MET A 57 14.02 -9.77 -8.00
CA MET A 57 13.60 -10.43 -9.25
C MET A 57 13.62 -11.96 -9.14
N ASP A 58 14.49 -12.51 -8.30
CA ASP A 58 14.80 -13.95 -8.25
C ASP A 58 13.90 -14.77 -7.31
N ASP A 59 13.13 -14.09 -6.45
CA ASP A 59 12.42 -14.71 -5.31
C ASP A 59 10.89 -14.57 -5.41
N GLY A 60 10.34 -14.21 -6.57
CA GLY A 60 8.90 -14.01 -6.80
C GLY A 60 8.28 -12.79 -6.09
N THR A 61 9.00 -12.11 -5.20
CA THR A 61 8.55 -10.88 -4.51
C THR A 61 8.21 -9.73 -5.46
N ARG A 62 8.79 -9.71 -6.67
CA ARG A 62 8.40 -8.79 -7.74
C ARG A 62 6.98 -9.02 -8.24
N GLU A 63 6.57 -10.27 -8.40
CA GLU A 63 5.23 -10.61 -8.89
C GLU A 63 4.17 -10.21 -7.86
N VAL A 64 4.44 -10.46 -6.56
CA VAL A 64 3.57 -10.01 -5.46
C VAL A 64 3.44 -8.49 -5.41
N PHE A 65 4.57 -7.79 -5.64
CA PHE A 65 4.57 -6.34 -5.74
C PHE A 65 3.74 -5.85 -6.92
N GLU A 66 3.95 -6.41 -8.12
CA GLU A 66 3.22 -6.00 -9.32
C GLU A 66 1.73 -6.30 -9.22
N ALA A 67 1.35 -7.47 -8.70
CA ALA A 67 -0.05 -7.82 -8.46
C ALA A 67 -0.72 -6.88 -7.45
N THR A 68 -0.01 -6.50 -6.37
CA THR A 68 -0.54 -5.55 -5.39
C THR A 68 -0.66 -4.15 -5.96
N PHE A 69 0.35 -3.70 -6.71
CA PHE A 69 0.33 -2.39 -7.35
C PHE A 69 -0.82 -2.30 -8.36
N GLN A 70 -0.98 -3.33 -9.19
CA GLN A 70 -2.03 -3.37 -10.20
C GLN A 70 -3.44 -3.51 -9.61
N ALA A 71 -3.57 -4.09 -8.43
CA ALA A 71 -4.84 -4.07 -7.70
C ALA A 71 -5.19 -2.68 -7.15
N ALA A 72 -4.19 -1.81 -6.94
CA ALA A 72 -4.39 -0.44 -6.49
C ALA A 72 -4.56 0.55 -7.66
N ASP A 73 -3.85 0.34 -8.77
CA ASP A 73 -3.87 1.16 -10.00
C ASP A 73 -5.08 0.76 -10.84
N THR A 74 -6.23 1.36 -10.52
CA THR A 74 -7.53 1.01 -11.10
C THR A 74 -7.74 1.62 -12.48
N ASP A 75 -7.06 2.73 -12.79
CA ASP A 75 -7.07 3.35 -14.12
C ASP A 75 -5.95 2.82 -15.04
N ASN A 76 -5.05 1.97 -14.53
CA ASN A 76 -3.88 1.47 -15.26
C ASN A 76 -2.92 2.59 -15.72
N SER A 77 -2.87 3.67 -14.95
CA SER A 77 -2.03 4.85 -15.19
C SER A 77 -0.54 4.57 -14.94
N LYS A 78 -0.22 3.40 -14.37
CA LYS A 78 1.11 2.98 -13.88
C LYS A 78 1.61 3.79 -12.69
N SER A 79 0.74 4.60 -12.11
CA SER A 79 0.97 5.45 -10.94
C SER A 79 -0.21 5.29 -9.99
N LEU A 80 -0.03 5.62 -8.71
CA LEU A 80 -1.14 5.64 -7.75
C LEU A 80 -1.39 7.07 -7.33
N ASP A 81 -2.57 7.61 -7.63
CA ASP A 81 -2.99 8.89 -7.06
C ASP A 81 -3.53 8.72 -5.63
N LEU A 82 -3.75 9.85 -4.94
CA LEU A 82 -4.22 9.82 -3.56
C LEU A 82 -5.58 9.10 -3.41
N ALA A 83 -6.48 9.21 -4.38
CA ALA A 83 -7.81 8.59 -4.31
C ALA A 83 -7.72 7.08 -4.51
N GLU A 84 -6.90 6.62 -5.47
CA GLU A 84 -6.60 5.19 -5.65
C GLU A 84 -5.92 4.60 -4.40
N PHE A 85 -4.99 5.34 -3.81
CA PHE A 85 -4.32 4.95 -2.57
C PHE A 85 -5.30 4.87 -1.39
N GLU A 86 -6.18 5.86 -1.20
CA GLU A 86 -7.24 5.83 -0.18
C GLU A 86 -8.18 4.65 -0.39
N ARG A 87 -8.60 4.39 -1.62
CA ARG A 87 -9.48 3.28 -1.98
C ARG A 87 -8.84 1.93 -1.69
N PHE A 88 -7.57 1.75 -2.05
CA PHE A 88 -6.82 0.53 -1.75
C PHE A 88 -6.82 0.19 -0.25
N PHE A 89 -6.63 1.21 0.62
CA PHE A 89 -6.73 1.01 2.06
C PHE A 89 -8.16 0.73 2.51
N ALA A 90 -9.18 1.38 1.94
CA ALA A 90 -10.57 1.11 2.28
C ALA A 90 -10.99 -0.34 1.93
N GLU A 91 -10.58 -0.84 0.75
CA GLU A 91 -10.96 -2.17 0.25
C GLU A 91 -10.22 -3.31 0.94
N ARG A 92 -8.92 -3.14 1.28
CA ARG A 92 -8.15 -4.18 1.98
C ARG A 92 -8.61 -4.41 3.42
N GLN A 93 -9.26 -3.44 4.04
CA GLN A 93 -9.74 -3.55 5.42
C GLN A 93 -11.09 -4.26 5.55
N TRP A 94 -11.80 -4.45 4.43
CA TRP A 94 -13.08 -5.17 4.42
C TRP A 94 -12.93 -6.69 4.28
N ARG A 95 -11.75 -7.22 3.96
CA ARG A 95 -11.53 -8.68 3.81
C ARG A 95 -11.11 -9.43 5.09
N VAL A 96 -10.98 -8.76 6.23
CA VAL A 96 -10.72 -9.39 7.54
C VAL A 96 -11.92 -9.39 8.49
N GLY A 97 -13.12 -9.07 8.00
CA GLY A 97 -14.38 -9.12 8.78
C GLY A 97 -15.59 -9.71 8.07
N GLY A 98 -15.49 -10.03 6.77
CA GLY A 98 -16.59 -10.53 5.95
C GLY A 98 -16.58 -12.05 5.74
N LEU A 99 -16.61 -12.84 6.82
CA LEU A 99 -17.10 -14.22 6.79
C LEU A 99 -18.30 -14.31 7.71
N ASN A 100 -19.44 -13.81 7.23
CA ASN A 100 -20.78 -14.21 7.65
C ASN A 100 -21.67 -14.02 6.41
N GLY A 101 -22.10 -15.13 5.83
CA GLY A 101 -22.87 -15.22 4.59
C GLY A 101 -22.43 -16.44 3.80
#